data_AF-A0A1B1B106-F1
#
_entry.id   AF-A0A1B1B106-F1
#
_cell.length_a   1.000
_cell.length_b   1.000
_cell.length_c   1.000
_cell.angle_alpha   90.00
_cell.angle_beta   90.00
_cell.angle_gamma   90.00
#
_symmetry.space_group_name_H-M   'P 1'
#
loop_
_entity.id
_entity.type
_entity.pdbx_description
1 polymer ?
#
loop_
_entity_poly.entity_id
_entity_poly.type
_entity_poly.pdbx_seq_one_letter_code
_entity_poly.pdbx_strand_id
1 'polypeptide(L)'
;MSFVRNRTRTRTRTRSVATAACTVLMAAALGAAGAGESNADTAAPRTQVIASSVLGSDYKVTLTAVRSAEDQYAASVRLQVYTHADGAWKESDRVTVGDVDGWFWYPLTGSGAVCTFSTASTEPAPLTVSLLVTPSIGCSAPAHYIVKQGRVFAD
;
A
#
# COMPACT_ATOMS: atom_id res chain seq x y z
N MET A 1 -28.35 42.64 12.40
CA MET A 1 -28.54 42.96 13.84
C MET A 1 -29.08 41.69 14.49
N SER A 2 -28.36 41.04 15.40
CA SER A 2 -28.24 41.36 16.85
C SER A 2 -29.53 40.97 17.60
N PHE A 3 -29.53 39.87 18.38
CA PHE A 3 -29.37 39.85 19.87
C PHE A 3 -30.63 40.37 20.62
N VAL A 4 -31.07 39.86 21.78
CA VAL A 4 -30.50 38.90 22.76
C VAL A 4 -31.60 38.19 23.60
N ARG A 5 -31.20 37.22 24.45
CA ARG A 5 -31.81 36.60 25.68
C ARG A 5 -33.05 37.30 26.34
N ASN A 6 -33.87 36.70 27.23
CA ASN A 6 -33.47 36.11 28.54
C ASN A 6 -34.66 35.62 29.42
N ARG A 7 -34.45 34.56 30.24
CA ARG A 7 -35.01 34.33 31.63
C ARG A 7 -36.56 34.16 31.79
N THR A 8 -37.13 33.61 32.89
CA THR A 8 -36.61 33.11 34.20
C THR A 8 -37.46 31.96 34.82
N ARG A 9 -36.83 31.19 35.73
CA ARG A 9 -37.29 30.52 37.00
C ARG A 9 -38.80 30.54 37.40
N THR A 10 -39.34 29.60 38.21
CA THR A 10 -38.85 29.19 39.57
C THR A 10 -39.49 27.88 40.13
N ARG A 11 -38.78 27.21 41.09
CA ARG A 11 -39.20 26.42 42.31
C ARG A 11 -40.64 25.83 42.40
N THR A 12 -40.94 24.67 43.01
CA THR A 12 -40.34 23.85 44.13
C THR A 12 -40.91 22.39 44.06
N ARG A 13 -40.75 21.37 44.95
CA ARG A 13 -40.16 21.14 46.31
C ARG A 13 -39.74 19.64 46.50
N THR A 14 -39.40 19.25 47.74
CA THR A 14 -39.37 17.91 48.42
C THR A 14 -39.90 16.67 47.67
N ARG A 15 -39.14 15.56 47.52
CA ARG A 15 -38.65 14.57 48.54
C ARG A 15 -39.70 13.57 49.05
N SER A 16 -39.49 12.28 48.74
CA SER A 16 -39.95 11.08 49.46
C SER A 16 -38.85 10.01 49.42
N VAL A 17 -38.94 8.95 50.24
CA VAL A 17 -37.84 8.00 50.55
C VAL A 17 -38.23 6.55 50.21
N ALA A 18 -37.27 5.77 49.69
CA ALA A 18 -37.28 4.31 49.72
C ALA A 18 -35.83 3.77 49.73
N THR A 19 -35.59 2.65 50.41
CA THR A 19 -34.27 2.00 50.57
C THR A 19 -34.27 0.59 49.99
N ALA A 20 -33.21 0.21 49.29
CA ALA A 20 -32.85 -1.18 49.03
C ALA A 20 -31.33 -1.31 48.88
N ALA A 21 -30.74 -2.38 49.38
CA ALA A 21 -29.32 -2.68 49.25
C ALA A 21 -29.14 -4.15 48.85
N CYS A 22 -28.30 -4.40 47.84
CA CYS A 22 -27.80 -5.73 47.47
C CYS A 22 -26.34 -5.60 47.01
N THR A 23 -25.50 -6.56 47.41
CA THR A 23 -24.07 -6.62 47.09
C THR A 23 -23.77 -7.74 46.11
N VAL A 24 -22.88 -7.50 45.15
CA VAL A 24 -22.26 -8.54 44.31
C VAL A 24 -20.78 -8.17 44.10
N LEU A 25 -19.89 -9.17 44.15
CA LEU A 25 -18.44 -9.02 43.94
C LEU A 25 -18.04 -9.42 42.51
N MET A 26 -16.87 -8.94 42.07
CA MET A 26 -15.80 -9.58 41.24
C MET A 26 -14.93 -8.45 40.65
N ALA A 27 -13.60 -8.39 40.88
CA ALA A 27 -12.51 -9.16 40.25
C ALA A 27 -12.22 -8.75 38.79
N ALA A 28 -10.98 -8.60 38.31
CA ALA A 28 -9.64 -8.62 38.93
C ALA A 28 -8.56 -8.04 37.96
N ALA A 29 -7.28 -8.19 38.32
CA ALA A 29 -6.06 -8.01 37.51
C ALA A 29 -5.65 -6.59 37.07
N LEU A 30 -4.56 -6.09 37.67
CA LEU A 30 -3.70 -5.09 37.03
C LEU A 30 -2.76 -5.83 36.06
N GLY A 31 -2.75 -5.43 34.78
CA GLY A 31 -1.83 -5.98 33.78
C GLY A 31 -0.38 -5.55 34.04
N ALA A 32 0.58 -6.46 33.82
CA ALA A 32 2.00 -6.19 34.05
C ALA A 32 2.60 -5.24 32.99
N ALA A 33 3.42 -4.29 33.43
CA ALA A 33 4.18 -3.41 32.55
C ALA A 33 5.40 -4.13 31.94
N GLY A 34 5.15 -4.95 30.93
CA GLY A 34 6.20 -5.63 30.15
C GLY A 34 6.93 -4.69 29.19
N ALA A 35 7.77 -3.79 29.73
CA ALA A 35 8.64 -2.93 28.94
C ALA A 35 9.82 -3.73 28.35
N GLY A 36 9.58 -4.36 27.19
CA GLY A 36 10.55 -5.19 26.48
C GLY A 36 10.70 -4.78 25.02
N GLU A 37 11.31 -3.62 24.77
CA GLU A 37 11.76 -3.23 23.41
C GLU A 37 12.99 -4.06 23.00
N SER A 38 12.75 -5.31 22.65
CA SER A 38 13.69 -6.11 21.86
C SER A 38 13.90 -5.40 20.52
N ASN A 39 15.11 -4.88 20.30
CA ASN A 39 15.54 -4.34 19.02
C ASN A 39 15.66 -5.49 18.02
N ALA A 40 14.55 -5.87 17.42
CA ALA A 40 14.52 -6.83 16.33
C ALA A 40 15.07 -6.16 15.07
N ASP A 41 16.20 -6.68 14.57
CA ASP A 41 16.71 -6.33 13.25
C ASP A 41 15.59 -6.53 12.23
N THR A 42 15.08 -5.43 11.70
CA THR A 42 13.90 -5.48 10.82
C THR A 42 14.37 -6.01 9.47
N ALA A 43 14.16 -7.31 9.27
CA ALA A 43 14.60 -8.04 8.09
C ALA A 43 14.24 -7.27 6.82
N ALA A 44 15.26 -6.92 6.04
CA ALA A 44 15.15 -5.98 4.93
C ALA A 44 14.00 -6.37 3.98
N PRO A 45 13.20 -5.40 3.48
CA PRO A 45 12.03 -5.68 2.66
C PRO A 45 12.32 -6.66 1.53
N ARG A 46 11.52 -7.72 1.39
CA ARG A 46 11.64 -8.66 0.28
C ARG A 46 10.96 -8.17 -1.00
N THR A 47 10.13 -7.13 -0.88
CA THR A 47 9.35 -6.56 -1.98
C THR A 47 9.21 -5.05 -1.81
N GLN A 48 9.33 -4.29 -2.89
CA GLN A 48 9.13 -2.85 -2.90
C GLN A 48 8.40 -2.43 -4.18
N VAL A 49 7.37 -1.58 -4.06
CA VAL A 49 6.75 -0.94 -5.23
C VAL A 49 7.68 0.16 -5.71
N ILE A 50 8.06 0.12 -7.00
CA ILE A 50 9.00 1.06 -7.62
C ILE A 50 8.31 2.06 -8.55
N ALA A 51 7.14 1.70 -9.09
CA ALA A 51 6.23 2.63 -9.78
C ALA A 51 4.77 2.14 -9.72
N SER A 52 3.82 3.05 -9.85
CA SER A 52 2.40 2.72 -10.05
C SER A 52 1.70 3.82 -10.84
N SER A 53 0.74 3.44 -11.69
CA SER A 53 -0.13 4.35 -12.46
C SER A 53 -1.56 3.81 -12.50
N VAL A 54 -2.54 4.67 -12.74
CA VAL A 54 -3.95 4.32 -12.92
C VAL A 54 -4.36 4.72 -14.36
N LEU A 55 -5.02 3.81 -15.05
CA LEU A 55 -5.45 3.97 -16.44
C LEU A 55 -6.97 4.17 -16.47
N GLY A 56 -7.40 5.40 -16.72
CA GLY A 56 -8.81 5.78 -16.60
C GLY A 56 -9.38 5.48 -15.20
N SER A 57 -10.50 4.77 -15.15
CA SER A 57 -11.13 4.27 -13.92
C SER A 57 -10.87 2.78 -13.65
N ASP A 58 -10.41 2.02 -14.65
CA ASP A 58 -10.73 0.60 -14.74
C ASP A 58 -9.53 -0.29 -14.41
N TYR A 59 -8.32 0.18 -14.74
CA TYR A 59 -7.06 -0.53 -14.50
C TYR A 59 -6.10 0.30 -13.65
N LYS A 60 -5.28 -0.39 -12.85
CA LYS A 60 -4.08 0.16 -12.21
C LYS A 60 -2.92 -0.76 -12.53
N VAL A 61 -1.78 -0.17 -12.89
CA VAL A 61 -0.55 -0.88 -13.24
C VAL A 61 0.51 -0.57 -12.18
N THR A 62 1.19 -1.58 -11.69
CA THR A 62 2.23 -1.45 -10.65
C THR A 62 3.48 -2.22 -11.05
N LEU A 63 4.64 -1.61 -10.87
CA LEU A 63 5.94 -2.27 -10.93
C LEU A 63 6.42 -2.57 -9.50
N THR A 64 6.73 -3.83 -9.24
CA THR A 64 7.20 -4.31 -7.93
C THR A 64 8.56 -4.99 -8.07
N ALA A 65 9.59 -4.42 -7.45
CA ALA A 65 10.85 -5.10 -7.22
C ALA A 65 10.64 -6.21 -6.17
N VAL A 66 11.19 -7.40 -6.42
CA VAL A 66 11.16 -8.55 -5.53
C VAL A 66 12.58 -9.07 -5.38
N ARG A 67 13.11 -9.06 -4.16
CA ARG A 67 14.45 -9.59 -3.85
C ARG A 67 14.46 -11.11 -4.02
N SER A 68 15.53 -11.67 -4.56
CA SER A 68 15.65 -13.14 -4.63
C SER A 68 15.63 -13.75 -3.22
N ALA A 69 15.21 -15.01 -3.15
CA ALA A 69 15.34 -15.82 -1.95
C ALA A 69 16.73 -16.48 -1.83
N GLU A 70 17.50 -16.52 -2.92
CA GLU A 70 18.76 -17.27 -3.03
C GLU A 70 19.99 -16.33 -3.08
N ASP A 71 19.91 -15.21 -3.82
CA ASP A 71 20.93 -14.15 -3.79
C ASP A 71 20.36 -12.81 -3.27
N GLN A 72 20.90 -12.32 -2.16
CA GLN A 72 20.51 -11.03 -1.59
C GLN A 72 20.84 -9.81 -2.47
N TYR A 73 21.70 -9.93 -3.49
CA TYR A 73 22.00 -8.84 -4.41
C TYR A 73 21.09 -8.85 -5.64
N ALA A 74 20.46 -9.99 -5.95
CA ALA A 74 19.59 -10.18 -7.10
C ALA A 74 18.12 -9.83 -6.82
N ALA A 75 17.40 -9.49 -7.88
CA ALA A 75 15.99 -9.10 -7.84
C ALA A 75 15.26 -9.39 -9.16
N SER A 76 14.01 -9.81 -9.03
CA SER A 76 13.04 -9.92 -10.11
C SER A 76 12.13 -8.68 -10.12
N VAL A 77 11.78 -8.17 -11.30
CA VAL A 77 10.75 -7.12 -11.44
C VAL A 77 9.43 -7.75 -11.88
N ARG A 78 8.36 -7.48 -11.14
CA ARG A 78 6.99 -7.85 -11.52
C ARG A 78 6.25 -6.64 -12.06
N LEU A 79 5.51 -6.84 -13.14
CA LEU A 79 4.54 -5.92 -13.70
C LEU A 79 3.16 -6.51 -13.44
N GLN A 80 2.38 -5.87 -12.57
CA GLN A 80 1.05 -6.32 -12.16
C GLN A 80 -0.02 -5.37 -12.67
N VAL A 81 -1.11 -5.93 -13.19
CA VAL A 81 -2.34 -5.21 -13.52
C VAL A 81 -3.40 -5.55 -12.47
N TYR A 82 -4.12 -4.52 -12.04
CA TYR A 82 -5.26 -4.62 -11.14
C TYR A 82 -6.49 -4.06 -11.85
N THR A 83 -7.62 -4.77 -11.79
CA THR A 83 -8.93 -4.23 -12.14
C THR A 83 -9.63 -3.67 -10.90
N HIS A 84 -10.48 -2.66 -11.08
CA HIS A 84 -11.33 -2.15 -10.00
C HIS A 84 -12.64 -2.96 -9.92
N ALA A 85 -12.83 -3.74 -8.86
CA ALA A 85 -13.98 -4.61 -8.68
C ALA A 85 -14.41 -4.65 -7.20
N ASP A 86 -15.72 -4.61 -6.95
CA ASP A 86 -16.33 -4.58 -5.60
C ASP A 86 -15.79 -3.46 -4.69
N GLY A 87 -15.42 -2.31 -5.28
CA GLY A 87 -14.84 -1.17 -4.56
C GLY A 87 -13.37 -1.32 -4.17
N ALA A 88 -12.66 -2.33 -4.71
CA ALA A 88 -11.26 -2.58 -4.43
C ALA A 88 -10.45 -2.88 -5.71
N TRP A 89 -9.14 -2.62 -5.64
CA TRP A 89 -8.20 -3.06 -6.68
C TRP A 89 -7.87 -4.54 -6.49
N LYS A 90 -8.27 -5.40 -7.43
CA LYS A 90 -7.98 -6.84 -7.44
C LYS A 90 -6.99 -7.15 -8.55
N GLU A 91 -5.96 -7.95 -8.28
CA GLU A 91 -4.97 -8.30 -9.31
C GLU A 91 -5.64 -9.15 -10.40
N SER A 92 -5.50 -8.74 -11.65
CA SER A 92 -6.11 -9.41 -12.82
C SER A 92 -5.09 -10.17 -13.65
N ASP A 93 -3.84 -9.70 -13.70
CA ASP A 93 -2.75 -10.35 -14.43
C ASP A 93 -1.36 -9.89 -13.95
N ARG A 94 -0.31 -10.66 -14.29
CA ARG A 94 1.07 -10.41 -13.87
C ARG A 94 2.09 -11.03 -14.82
N VAL A 95 3.11 -10.27 -15.18
CA VAL A 95 4.32 -10.74 -15.89
C VAL A 95 5.61 -10.32 -15.17
N THR A 96 6.74 -10.92 -15.55
CA THR A 96 8.09 -10.47 -15.16
C THR A 96 8.61 -9.46 -16.19
N VAL A 97 9.35 -8.44 -15.75
CA VAL A 97 10.06 -7.50 -16.63
C VAL A 97 11.54 -7.87 -16.67
N GLY A 98 12.04 -8.19 -17.87
CA GLY A 98 13.36 -8.81 -18.03
C GLY A 98 13.42 -10.20 -17.40
N ASP A 99 14.64 -10.65 -17.12
CA ASP A 99 14.90 -11.97 -16.55
C ASP A 99 14.52 -12.07 -15.05
N VAL A 100 14.16 -13.29 -14.63
CA VAL A 100 14.02 -13.62 -13.21
C VAL A 100 15.39 -13.47 -12.54
N ASP A 101 15.42 -12.66 -11.49
CA ASP A 101 16.62 -12.33 -10.70
C ASP A 101 17.77 -11.68 -11.49
N GLY A 102 17.48 -11.16 -12.70
CA GLY A 102 18.43 -10.44 -13.55
C GLY A 102 18.71 -8.98 -13.18
N TRP A 103 18.06 -8.44 -12.14
CA TRP A 103 18.24 -7.06 -11.70
C TRP A 103 19.02 -6.97 -10.37
N PHE A 104 19.73 -5.87 -10.16
CA PHE A 104 20.40 -5.61 -8.88
C PHE A 104 19.44 -4.94 -7.89
N TRP A 105 19.19 -5.58 -6.74
CA TRP A 105 18.22 -5.14 -5.73
C TRP A 105 18.44 -3.69 -5.27
N TYR A 106 19.69 -3.28 -5.01
CA TYR A 106 19.99 -1.96 -4.45
C TYR A 106 19.81 -0.80 -5.46
N PRO A 107 20.32 -0.86 -6.72
CA PRO A 107 19.93 0.09 -7.76
C PRO A 107 18.41 0.12 -8.03
N LEU A 108 17.76 -1.05 -8.05
CA LEU A 108 16.33 -1.18 -8.36
C LEU A 108 15.40 -0.64 -7.25
N THR A 109 15.87 -0.54 -6.01
CA THR A 109 15.10 0.01 -4.88
C THR A 109 15.52 1.43 -4.47
N GLY A 110 16.55 1.97 -5.09
CA GLY A 110 17.03 3.34 -4.88
C GLY A 110 16.21 4.42 -5.59
N SER A 111 16.55 5.67 -5.33
CA SER A 111 16.03 6.81 -6.11
C SER A 111 16.55 6.75 -7.55
N GLY A 112 15.67 6.99 -8.52
CA GLY A 112 16.01 6.91 -9.95
C GLY A 112 16.03 5.49 -10.53
N ALA A 113 15.59 4.46 -9.77
CA ALA A 113 15.49 3.08 -10.23
C ALA A 113 14.65 2.89 -11.51
N VAL A 114 13.68 3.78 -11.75
CA VAL A 114 12.77 3.75 -12.90
C VAL A 114 13.13 4.90 -13.83
N CYS A 115 13.78 4.59 -14.94
CA CYS A 115 14.16 5.56 -15.97
C CYS A 115 12.99 5.94 -16.88
N THR A 116 12.09 4.98 -17.15
CA THR A 116 10.85 5.21 -17.89
C THR A 116 9.77 4.29 -17.34
N PHE A 117 8.62 4.86 -17.00
CA PHE A 117 7.37 4.14 -16.80
C PHE A 117 6.27 4.99 -17.42
N SER A 118 6.01 4.75 -18.70
CA SER A 118 5.09 5.52 -19.54
C SER A 118 3.87 4.68 -19.91
N THR A 119 2.70 5.32 -19.99
CA THR A 119 1.43 4.66 -20.31
C THR A 119 0.37 5.67 -20.77
N ALA A 120 -0.65 5.19 -21.48
CA ALA A 120 -1.82 5.98 -21.88
C ALA A 120 -3.13 5.32 -21.44
N SER A 121 -4.13 6.14 -21.10
CA SER A 121 -5.49 5.68 -20.76
C SER A 121 -6.31 5.42 -22.04
N THR A 122 -5.89 4.43 -22.81
CA THR A 122 -6.53 3.93 -24.04
C THR A 122 -6.84 2.44 -23.91
N GLU A 123 -7.73 1.88 -24.73
CA GLU A 123 -7.88 0.43 -24.88
C GLU A 123 -7.52 0.05 -26.34
N PRO A 124 -6.46 -0.74 -26.58
CA PRO A 124 -5.49 -1.22 -25.60
C PRO A 124 -4.61 -0.07 -25.04
N ALA A 125 -4.06 -0.27 -23.84
CA ALA A 125 -3.17 0.69 -23.18
C ALA A 125 -1.69 0.30 -23.41
N PRO A 126 -0.89 1.14 -24.09
CA PRO A 126 0.55 0.91 -24.17
C PRO A 126 1.21 1.11 -22.81
N LEU A 127 2.28 0.34 -22.59
CA LEU A 127 3.22 0.47 -21.49
C LEU A 127 4.64 0.52 -22.05
N THR A 128 5.50 1.30 -21.43
CA THR A 128 6.95 1.30 -21.72
C THR A 128 7.71 1.39 -20.41
N VAL A 129 8.60 0.42 -20.18
CA VAL A 129 9.35 0.24 -18.94
C VAL A 129 10.85 0.27 -19.26
N SER A 130 11.61 1.16 -18.62
CA SER A 130 13.08 1.14 -18.60
C SER A 130 13.56 1.41 -17.18
N LEU A 131 14.52 0.62 -16.71
CA LEU A 131 14.94 0.58 -15.32
C LEU A 131 16.46 0.74 -15.22
N LEU A 132 16.94 1.28 -14.10
CA LEU A 132 18.37 1.44 -13.84
C LEU A 132 19.01 0.06 -13.62
N VAL A 133 19.92 -0.34 -14.51
CA VAL A 133 20.66 -1.61 -14.39
C VAL A 133 21.71 -1.47 -13.29
N THR A 134 22.62 -0.50 -13.46
CA THR A 134 23.54 0.00 -12.41
C THR A 134 23.84 1.48 -12.68
N PRO A 135 24.32 2.25 -11.70
CA PRO A 135 24.72 3.65 -11.93
C PRO A 135 25.78 3.86 -13.03
N SER A 136 26.62 2.86 -13.30
CA SER A 136 27.68 2.92 -14.33
C SER A 136 27.24 2.45 -15.72
N ILE A 137 26.20 1.61 -15.81
CA ILE A 137 25.60 1.16 -17.07
C ILE A 137 24.49 2.12 -17.51
N GLY A 138 23.79 2.71 -16.55
CA GLY A 138 22.59 3.50 -16.80
C GLY A 138 21.34 2.62 -16.98
N CYS A 139 20.43 3.12 -17.80
CA CYS A 139 19.10 2.55 -17.99
C CYS A 139 19.10 1.36 -18.97
N SER A 140 18.21 0.40 -18.74
CA SER A 140 17.95 -0.69 -19.68
C SER A 140 17.40 -0.18 -21.01
N ALA A 141 17.52 -0.99 -22.05
CA ALA A 141 16.65 -0.84 -23.22
C ALA A 141 15.17 -0.81 -22.77
N PRO A 142 14.30 -0.01 -23.41
CA PRO A 142 12.87 -0.01 -23.10
C PRO A 142 12.25 -1.38 -23.44
N ALA A 143 11.54 -1.96 -22.47
CA ALA A 143 10.63 -3.07 -22.67
C ALA A 143 9.23 -2.52 -22.93
N HIS A 144 8.61 -2.99 -24.02
CA HIS A 144 7.27 -2.59 -24.43
C HIS A 144 6.25 -3.68 -24.05
N TYR A 145 5.11 -3.24 -23.54
CA TYR A 145 4.00 -4.11 -23.18
C TYR A 145 2.68 -3.44 -23.56
N ILE A 146 1.64 -4.24 -23.68
CA ILE A 146 0.27 -3.77 -23.89
C ILE A 146 -0.60 -4.34 -22.77
N VAL A 147 -1.38 -3.48 -22.10
CA VAL A 147 -2.52 -3.91 -21.30
C VAL A 147 -3.76 -3.91 -22.17
N LYS A 148 -4.47 -5.04 -22.21
CA LYS A 148 -5.71 -5.21 -22.95
C LYS A 148 -6.66 -6.09 -22.15
N GLN A 149 -7.89 -5.63 -21.93
CA GLN A 149 -8.93 -6.36 -21.19
C GLN A 149 -8.44 -6.86 -19.80
N GLY A 150 -7.63 -6.04 -19.12
CA GLY A 150 -7.04 -6.35 -17.81
C GLY A 150 -5.87 -7.35 -17.80
N ARG A 151 -5.36 -7.77 -18.98
CA ARG A 151 -4.20 -8.67 -19.14
C ARG A 151 -2.99 -7.96 -19.72
N VAL A 152 -1.79 -8.47 -19.48
CA VAL A 152 -0.52 -7.96 -20.04
C VAL A 152 -0.06 -8.85 -21.19
N PHE A 153 0.38 -8.21 -22.26
CA PHE A 153 1.05 -8.82 -23.41
C PHE A 153 2.38 -8.11 -23.61
N ALA A 154 3.41 -8.82 -24.08
CA ALA A 154 4.57 -8.16 -24.70
C ALA A 154 4.18 -7.67 -26.10
N ASP A 155 4.83 -6.59 -26.55
CA ASP A 155 4.67 -5.97 -27.88
C ASP A 155 5.89 -6.31 -28.76
#